data_AF-A0A840GJM6-F1
#
_entry.id   AF-A0A840GJM6-F1
#
_cell.length_a   1.000
_cell.length_b   1.000
_cell.length_c   1.000
_cell.angle_alpha   90.00
_cell.angle_beta   90.00
_cell.angle_gamma   90.00
#
_symmetry.space_group_name_H-M   'P 1'
#
loop_
_entity.id
_entity.type
_entity.pdbx_description
1 polymer ?
#
loop_
_entity_poly.entity_id
_entity_poly.type
_entity_poly.pdbx_seq_one_letter_code
_entity_poly.pdbx_strand_id
1 'polypeptide(L)'
;MAMRGITSRSNCLILGALIAISATPSLAAGTIPLSMTQQFDSLGKPLNGGQLFLIQAGTVGAPQNCFQDSGLSIPWPNPLTLDAAGRVPQLFCADGSIKVRLTDKNGVQQLVADNVLVIGPSSGGGGGSSVDPTTIFQTGAFMQFYGTGVLSGWVRCNGRTIGGATSGATERANSDTQPLFAYLWSADTNLAVSGGRGVSAAADFAANKTLALPDCRGRVVASLDDMGNSAAGRLTSSYFGTSGTLLGAAGGAENQTLTIAQMPSHFHSASIYDPGHTHGHNITGVSSSTTGGGGFTISGYGTATISAAVTGVRVNSSNGLDTTYSTGGGGSHPIVQPTILATTYLKL
;
A
#
# COMPACT_ATOMS: atom_id res chain seq x y z
N MET A 1 83.68 12.95 1.48
CA MET A 1 82.57 12.85 0.51
C MET A 1 81.97 11.45 0.66
N ALA A 2 81.30 11.06 1.74
CA ALA A 2 80.12 11.61 2.43
C ALA A 2 78.86 11.63 1.54
N MET A 3 78.02 10.58 1.66
CA MET A 3 76.55 10.53 1.54
C MET A 3 76.12 9.06 1.41
N ARG A 4 75.83 8.34 2.51
CA ARG A 4 74.51 8.17 3.16
C ARG A 4 73.40 7.75 2.19
N GLY A 5 73.10 6.45 2.17
CA GLY A 5 71.87 5.90 1.60
C GLY A 5 70.66 6.30 2.44
N ILE A 6 69.68 6.90 1.78
CA ILE A 6 68.39 7.32 2.37
C ILE A 6 67.43 6.13 2.28
N THR A 7 67.19 5.48 3.42
CA THR A 7 66.03 4.62 3.64
C THR A 7 64.80 5.48 3.90
N SER A 8 63.86 5.53 2.95
CA SER A 8 62.50 6.03 3.20
C SER A 8 61.65 4.87 3.74
N ARG A 9 61.43 4.83 5.05
CA ARG A 9 60.34 4.05 5.67
C ARG A 9 59.22 5.01 6.00
N SER A 10 58.16 4.98 5.20
CA SER A 10 56.92 5.70 5.50
C SER A 10 56.22 5.03 6.69
N ASN A 11 56.25 5.71 7.84
CA ASN A 11 55.43 5.38 9.01
C ASN A 11 53.95 5.65 8.68
N CYS A 12 53.22 4.60 8.33
CA CYS A 12 51.76 4.63 8.32
C CYS A 12 51.26 4.39 9.75
N LEU A 13 50.99 5.47 10.49
CA LEU A 13 50.26 5.41 11.76
C LEU A 13 48.82 4.97 11.46
N ILE A 14 48.48 3.72 11.78
CA ILE A 14 47.08 3.28 11.84
C ILE A 14 46.54 3.75 13.20
N LEU A 15 45.81 4.86 13.18
CA LEU A 15 45.05 5.36 14.31
C LEU A 15 43.79 4.49 14.45
N GLY A 16 43.83 3.52 15.37
CA GLY A 16 42.69 2.66 15.69
C GLY A 16 41.57 3.46 16.35
N ALA A 17 40.55 3.84 15.58
CA ALA A 17 39.32 4.41 16.11
C ALA A 17 38.50 3.29 16.78
N LEU A 18 38.52 3.27 18.11
CA LEU A 18 37.67 2.43 18.94
C LEU A 18 36.21 2.94 18.79
N ILE A 19 35.44 2.35 17.87
CA ILE A 19 34.00 2.62 17.77
C ILE A 19 33.32 1.93 18.95
N ALA A 20 33.01 2.70 19.99
CA ALA A 20 32.09 2.28 21.03
C ALA A 20 30.68 2.18 20.42
N ILE A 21 30.27 0.96 20.08
CA ILE A 21 28.87 0.64 19.79
C ILE A 21 28.12 0.71 21.12
N SER A 22 27.57 1.88 21.45
CA SER A 22 26.51 1.95 22.46
C SER A 22 25.19 1.61 21.79
N ALA A 23 24.96 0.32 21.57
CA ALA A 23 23.60 -0.18 21.42
C ALA A 23 22.95 -0.03 22.81
N THR A 24 22.17 1.01 23.04
CA THR A 24 21.29 1.03 24.20
C THR A 24 20.28 -0.09 23.99
N PRO A 25 20.23 -1.13 24.85
CA PRO A 25 19.15 -2.10 24.74
C PRO A 25 17.84 -1.32 24.87
N SER A 26 16.93 -1.54 23.93
CA SER A 26 15.53 -1.16 24.07
C SER A 26 14.99 -1.89 25.29
N LEU A 27 15.01 -1.23 26.46
CA LEU A 27 14.54 -1.81 27.70
C LEU A 27 13.02 -1.79 27.66
N ALA A 28 12.40 -2.95 27.43
CA ALA A 28 10.99 -3.14 27.72
C ALA A 28 10.77 -3.02 29.23
N ALA A 29 9.69 -2.35 29.61
CA ALA A 29 9.34 -2.05 31.00
C ALA A 29 8.14 -2.91 31.41
N GLY A 30 8.37 -3.84 32.35
CA GLY A 30 7.34 -4.69 32.94
C GLY A 30 6.98 -4.31 34.36
N THR A 31 5.90 -4.90 34.86
CA THR A 31 5.48 -4.77 36.26
C THR A 31 5.65 -6.11 36.97
N ILE A 32 5.69 -6.09 38.30
CA ILE A 32 5.70 -7.29 39.13
C ILE A 32 4.31 -7.56 39.72
N PRO A 33 4.01 -8.80 40.14
CA PRO A 33 2.72 -9.15 40.75
C PRO A 33 2.36 -8.34 42.02
N LEU A 34 3.34 -7.73 42.67
CA LEU A 34 3.13 -6.87 43.84
C LEU A 34 2.79 -5.41 43.46
N SER A 35 3.02 -4.97 42.22
CA SER A 35 2.76 -3.59 41.78
C SER A 35 1.26 -3.27 41.88
N MET A 36 0.91 -2.09 42.42
CA MET A 36 -0.48 -1.65 42.62
C MET A 36 -1.34 -2.56 43.51
N THR A 37 -0.72 -3.43 44.32
CA THR A 37 -1.42 -4.30 45.25
C THR A 37 -1.28 -3.82 46.69
N GLN A 38 -2.26 -4.17 47.53
CA GLN A 38 -2.20 -3.97 48.97
C GLN A 38 -1.56 -5.19 49.64
N GLN A 39 -0.64 -4.95 50.57
CA GLN A 39 0.07 -5.98 51.31
C GLN A 39 -0.40 -6.02 52.76
N PHE A 40 -0.45 -7.23 53.33
CA PHE A 40 -0.91 -7.48 54.69
C PHE A 40 0.18 -8.21 55.49
N ASP A 41 0.17 -8.01 56.81
CA ASP A 41 0.98 -8.80 57.74
C ASP A 41 0.33 -10.17 58.05
N SER A 42 1.05 -11.01 58.80
CA SER A 42 0.57 -12.33 59.26
C SER A 42 -0.72 -12.30 60.10
N LEU A 43 -1.15 -11.12 60.57
CA LEU A 43 -2.38 -10.91 61.34
C LEU A 43 -3.50 -10.28 60.49
N GLY A 44 -3.28 -10.12 59.18
CA GLY A 44 -4.24 -9.55 58.22
C GLY A 44 -4.36 -8.02 58.29
N LYS A 45 -3.45 -7.32 58.99
CA LYS A 45 -3.43 -5.85 59.02
C LYS A 45 -2.62 -5.32 57.84
N PRO A 46 -2.97 -4.15 57.27
CA PRO A 46 -2.17 -3.53 56.23
C PRO A 46 -0.72 -3.31 56.67
N LEU A 47 0.23 -3.61 55.78
CA LEU A 47 1.67 -3.52 56.05
C LEU A 47 2.18 -2.06 56.01
N ASN A 48 1.63 -1.22 56.89
CA ASN A 48 1.93 0.20 57.00
C ASN A 48 3.42 0.46 57.22
N GLY A 49 4.05 1.21 56.31
CA GLY A 49 5.47 1.55 56.39
C GLY A 49 6.40 0.36 56.19
N GLY A 50 5.89 -0.76 55.66
CA GLY A 50 6.73 -1.88 55.25
C GLY A 50 7.70 -1.47 54.13
N GLN A 51 8.81 -2.20 54.03
CA GLN A 51 9.85 -1.93 53.05
C GLN A 51 9.91 -3.04 51.99
N LEU A 52 9.75 -2.67 50.73
CA LEU A 52 9.93 -3.51 49.56
C LEU A 52 11.34 -3.31 48.99
N PHE A 53 12.16 -4.35 49.09
CA PHE A 53 13.48 -4.42 48.49
C PHE A 53 13.38 -5.03 47.09
N LEU A 54 13.91 -4.32 46.10
CA LEU A 54 14.01 -4.76 44.72
C LEU A 54 15.45 -5.19 44.47
N ILE A 55 15.68 -6.47 44.23
CA ILE A 55 17.01 -7.08 44.26
C ILE A 55 17.26 -7.78 42.92
N GLN A 56 18.50 -7.78 42.44
CA GLN A 56 18.86 -8.57 41.26
C GLN A 56 18.66 -10.07 41.52
N ALA A 57 18.07 -10.79 40.56
CA ALA A 57 17.82 -12.22 40.70
C ALA A 57 19.10 -13.00 41.04
N GLY A 58 18.98 -14.01 41.89
CA GLY A 58 20.11 -14.82 42.34
C GLY A 58 21.08 -14.14 43.31
N THR A 59 20.87 -12.86 43.65
CA THR A 59 21.68 -12.15 44.67
C THR A 59 20.94 -12.05 46.01
N VAL A 60 21.67 -11.64 47.06
CA VAL A 60 21.11 -11.50 48.43
C VAL A 60 20.74 -10.06 48.80
N GLY A 61 21.17 -9.09 47.98
CA GLY A 61 20.96 -7.67 48.26
C GLY A 61 21.52 -6.69 47.23
N ALA A 62 21.95 -7.15 46.05
CA ALA A 62 22.35 -6.22 44.99
C ALA A 62 21.11 -5.47 44.47
N PRO A 63 21.06 -4.13 44.53
CA PRO A 63 19.87 -3.37 44.15
C PRO A 63 19.49 -3.59 42.67
N GLN A 64 18.20 -3.81 42.42
CA GLN A 64 17.60 -3.71 41.08
C GLN A 64 16.92 -2.35 40.92
N ASN A 65 17.19 -1.68 39.80
CA ASN A 65 16.53 -0.41 39.48
C ASN A 65 15.14 -0.65 38.92
N CYS A 66 14.15 0.02 39.52
CA CYS A 66 12.80 0.13 39.01
C CYS A 66 12.35 1.60 39.10
N PHE A 67 11.29 1.95 38.38
CA PHE A 67 10.96 3.31 37.98
C PHE A 67 9.48 3.61 38.17
N GLN A 68 9.16 4.90 38.28
CA GLN A 68 7.81 5.41 38.45
C GLN A 68 7.03 5.45 37.13
N ASP A 69 7.73 5.41 36.00
CA ASP A 69 7.19 5.51 34.66
C ASP A 69 7.63 4.33 33.77
N SER A 70 6.82 4.02 32.76
CA SER A 70 7.11 2.97 31.79
C SER A 70 8.27 3.31 30.84
N GLY A 71 8.74 4.56 30.83
CA GLY A 71 9.92 4.99 30.07
C GLY A 71 11.24 4.75 30.81
N LEU A 72 11.19 4.18 32.03
CA LEU A 72 12.34 3.89 32.87
C LEU A 72 13.22 5.12 33.14
N SER A 73 12.59 6.28 33.37
CA SER A 73 13.30 7.57 33.47
C SER A 73 13.40 8.10 34.90
N ILE A 74 12.40 7.86 35.74
CA ILE A 74 12.35 8.34 37.13
C ILE A 74 12.51 7.14 38.07
N PRO A 75 13.67 6.93 38.70
CA PRO A 75 13.89 5.77 39.56
C PRO A 75 13.11 5.87 40.88
N TRP A 76 12.62 4.73 41.35
CA TRP A 76 12.15 4.59 42.73
C TRP A 76 13.36 4.41 43.68
N PRO A 77 13.33 4.96 44.91
CA PRO A 77 14.22 4.56 45.98
C PRO A 77 14.13 3.05 46.28
N ASN A 78 15.25 2.47 46.73
CA ASN A 78 15.35 1.07 47.13
C ASN A 78 16.06 0.99 48.50
N PRO A 79 15.36 0.56 49.58
CA PRO A 79 14.00 0.01 49.58
C PRO A 79 12.92 1.04 49.31
N LEU A 80 11.82 0.56 48.73
CA LEU A 80 10.58 1.31 48.54
C LEU A 80 9.72 1.19 49.81
N THR A 81 9.29 2.31 50.37
CA THR A 81 8.43 2.34 51.55
C THR A 81 6.95 2.32 51.14
N LEU A 82 6.17 1.40 51.72
CA LEU A 82 4.73 1.31 51.53
C LEU A 82 3.99 2.45 52.23
N ASP A 83 2.81 2.82 51.71
CA ASP A 83 1.96 3.83 52.33
C ASP A 83 1.27 3.32 53.62
N ALA A 84 0.46 4.18 54.25
CA ALA A 84 -0.27 3.84 55.47
C ALA A 84 -1.27 2.67 55.30
N ALA A 85 -1.70 2.41 54.06
CA ALA A 85 -2.55 1.30 53.70
C ALA A 85 -1.73 0.06 53.27
N GLY A 86 -0.41 0.06 53.39
CA GLY A 86 0.44 -1.06 52.96
C GLY A 86 0.42 -1.27 51.44
N ARG A 87 0.10 -0.23 50.66
CA ARG A 87 0.01 -0.33 49.20
C ARG A 87 1.38 -0.17 48.56
N VAL A 88 1.68 -1.05 47.63
CA VAL A 88 2.81 -0.93 46.72
C VAL A 88 2.38 0.03 45.59
N PRO A 89 3.10 1.13 45.36
CA PRO A 89 2.80 2.04 44.25
C PRO A 89 3.06 1.35 42.91
N GLN A 90 2.63 1.99 41.83
CA GLN A 90 2.97 1.51 40.50
C GLN A 90 4.50 1.56 40.31
N LEU A 91 5.05 0.42 39.92
CA LEU A 91 6.47 0.28 39.64
C LEU A 91 6.69 -0.42 38.31
N PHE A 92 7.70 0.05 37.59
CA PHE A 92 8.15 -0.47 36.31
C PHE A 92 9.60 -0.90 36.42
N CYS A 93 9.93 -2.13 36.06
CA CYS A 93 11.32 -2.60 36.03
C CYS A 93 11.67 -2.99 34.60
N ALA A 94 12.96 -2.98 34.26
CA ALA A 94 13.40 -3.57 33.00
C ALA A 94 13.03 -5.06 32.94
N ASP A 95 12.65 -5.54 31.75
CA ASP A 95 12.33 -6.94 31.51
C ASP A 95 13.45 -7.89 31.98
N GLY A 96 13.05 -9.02 32.55
CA GLY A 96 13.98 -10.01 33.08
C GLY A 96 13.45 -10.70 34.33
N SER A 97 14.35 -11.27 35.11
CA SER A 97 14.04 -11.87 36.41
C SER A 97 14.62 -11.02 37.53
N ILE A 98 13.84 -10.81 38.58
CA ILE A 98 14.28 -10.07 39.77
C ILE A 98 13.96 -10.86 41.03
N LYS A 99 14.54 -10.43 42.14
CA LYS A 99 14.20 -10.88 43.49
C LYS A 99 13.47 -9.77 44.22
N VAL A 100 12.39 -10.11 44.90
CA VAL A 100 11.63 -9.18 45.74
C VAL A 100 11.67 -9.66 47.18
N ARG A 101 11.91 -8.74 48.11
CA ARG A 101 11.82 -9.00 49.54
C ARG A 101 10.98 -7.92 50.20
N LEU A 102 9.85 -8.32 50.78
CA LEU A 102 8.98 -7.44 51.54
C LEU A 102 9.20 -7.67 53.04
N THR A 103 9.37 -6.58 53.77
CA THR A 103 9.55 -6.56 55.23
C THR A 103 8.53 -5.64 55.88
N ASP A 104 8.20 -5.89 57.15
CA ASP A 104 7.46 -4.93 57.96
C ASP A 104 8.35 -3.73 58.35
N LYS A 105 7.76 -2.73 59.00
CA LYS A 105 8.47 -1.53 59.48
C LYS A 105 9.62 -1.82 60.47
N ASN A 106 9.64 -3.02 61.06
CA ASN A 106 10.65 -3.47 62.02
C ASN A 106 11.71 -4.37 61.36
N GLY A 107 11.64 -4.58 60.03
CA GLY A 107 12.58 -5.40 59.27
C GLY A 107 12.26 -6.90 59.25
N VAL A 108 11.11 -7.34 59.77
CA VAL A 108 10.69 -8.74 59.73
C VAL A 108 10.18 -9.10 58.34
N GLN A 109 10.76 -10.14 57.73
CA GLN A 109 10.39 -10.59 56.39
C GLN A 109 8.95 -11.13 56.35
N GLN A 110 8.16 -10.63 55.41
CA GLN A 110 6.79 -11.09 55.13
C GLN A 110 6.75 -11.93 53.84
N LEU A 111 7.56 -11.56 52.84
CA LEU A 111 7.65 -12.26 51.56
C LEU A 111 9.08 -12.18 51.03
N VAL A 112 9.60 -13.31 50.55
CA VAL A 112 10.83 -13.35 49.75
C VAL A 112 10.55 -14.24 48.55
N ALA A 113 10.68 -13.69 47.35
CA ALA A 113 10.56 -14.45 46.11
C ALA A 113 11.75 -14.10 45.20
N ASP A 114 12.45 -15.13 44.74
CA ASP A 114 13.53 -15.01 43.76
C ASP A 114 13.02 -15.45 42.38
N ASN A 115 13.70 -15.02 41.32
CA ASN A 115 13.34 -15.30 39.94
C ASN A 115 11.90 -14.90 39.58
N VAL A 116 11.41 -13.79 40.15
CA VAL A 116 10.14 -13.19 39.76
C VAL A 116 10.29 -12.59 38.36
N LEU A 117 9.49 -13.08 37.43
CA LEU A 117 9.50 -12.58 36.05
C LEU A 117 8.86 -11.20 35.98
N VAL A 118 9.63 -10.26 35.43
CA VAL A 118 9.17 -8.94 34.99
C VAL A 118 8.89 -9.07 33.50
N ILE A 119 7.61 -9.02 33.15
CA ILE A 119 7.16 -9.11 31.75
C ILE A 119 6.47 -7.79 31.42
N GLY A 120 7.11 -6.98 30.58
CA GLY A 120 6.49 -5.83 29.93
C GLY A 120 5.78 -6.20 28.63
N PRO A 121 4.96 -5.28 28.07
CA PRO A 121 4.53 -5.40 26.69
C PRO A 121 5.80 -5.48 25.82
N SER A 122 5.98 -6.63 25.18
CA SER A 122 7.16 -6.95 24.38
C SER A 122 7.47 -5.81 23.40
N SER A 123 8.71 -5.34 23.42
CA SER A 123 9.21 -4.21 22.62
C SER A 123 9.41 -4.57 21.13
N GLY A 124 8.34 -5.00 20.46
CA GLY A 124 8.19 -4.66 19.05
C GLY A 124 8.21 -3.13 18.95
N GLY A 125 9.32 -2.58 18.45
CA GLY A 125 9.72 -1.19 18.68
C GLY A 125 8.62 -0.15 18.44
N GLY A 126 8.40 0.70 19.44
CA GLY A 126 7.51 1.85 19.34
C GLY A 126 7.13 2.35 20.73
N GLY A 127 7.83 3.36 21.23
CA GLY A 127 7.43 4.06 22.45
C GLY A 127 6.07 4.74 22.25
N GLY A 128 5.09 4.36 23.09
CA GLY A 128 3.82 5.07 23.23
C GLY A 128 2.62 4.15 23.51
N SER A 129 2.16 4.14 24.77
CA SER A 129 0.90 3.53 25.25
C SER A 129 0.78 2.00 25.12
N SER A 130 0.08 1.36 26.06
CA SER A 130 -0.07 -0.11 26.19
C SER A 130 -0.96 -0.78 25.13
N VAL A 131 -1.18 -0.11 24.01
CA VAL A 131 -1.79 -0.71 22.81
C VAL A 131 -0.74 -0.62 21.71
N ASP A 132 -0.04 -1.73 21.49
CA ASP A 132 0.84 -1.87 20.34
C ASP A 132 0.05 -1.46 19.08
N PRO A 133 0.50 -0.49 18.27
CA PRO A 133 -0.21 -0.05 17.06
C PRO A 133 -0.55 -1.19 16.08
N THR A 134 0.13 -2.34 16.19
CA THR A 134 -0.20 -3.56 15.44
C THR A 134 -1.43 -4.31 15.97
N THR A 135 -1.87 -4.03 17.21
CA THR A 135 -3.08 -4.62 17.82
C THR A 135 -4.38 -4.15 17.18
N ILE A 136 -4.37 -3.02 16.47
CA ILE A 136 -5.52 -2.51 15.73
C ILE A 136 -5.40 -2.87 14.24
N PHE A 137 -4.19 -2.79 13.67
CA PHE A 137 -3.91 -3.18 12.28
C PHE A 137 -2.56 -3.87 12.17
N GLN A 138 -2.55 -5.09 11.62
CA GLN A 138 -1.31 -5.80 11.32
C GLN A 138 -0.45 -5.01 10.31
N THR A 139 0.88 -5.07 10.46
CA THR A 139 1.83 -4.57 9.45
C THR A 139 1.47 -5.07 8.04
N GLY A 140 1.49 -4.17 7.06
CA GLY A 140 1.08 -4.46 5.68
C GLY A 140 -0.42 -4.32 5.42
N ALA A 141 -1.24 -4.07 6.45
CA ALA A 141 -2.66 -3.76 6.26
C ALA A 141 -2.84 -2.50 5.41
N PHE A 142 -3.90 -2.51 4.60
CA PHE A 142 -4.34 -1.39 3.78
C PHE A 142 -5.40 -0.57 4.50
N MET A 143 -5.30 0.76 4.38
CA MET A 143 -6.41 1.65 4.71
C MET A 143 -6.53 2.77 3.68
N GLN A 144 -7.78 3.18 3.42
CA GLN A 144 -8.07 4.39 2.68
C GLN A 144 -8.31 5.53 3.67
N PHE A 145 -7.70 6.67 3.41
CA PHE A 145 -7.81 7.84 4.27
C PHE A 145 -8.05 9.08 3.42
N TYR A 146 -9.04 9.89 3.82
CA TYR A 146 -9.37 11.12 3.11
C TYR A 146 -8.40 12.24 3.54
N GLY A 147 -7.27 12.30 2.85
CA GLY A 147 -6.19 13.26 3.08
C GLY A 147 -4.97 12.92 2.22
N THR A 148 -3.95 13.77 2.21
CA THR A 148 -2.76 13.63 1.34
C THR A 148 -1.43 13.68 2.09
N GLY A 149 -1.46 13.95 3.40
CA GLY A 149 -0.29 14.14 4.25
C GLY A 149 0.44 12.86 4.63
N VAL A 150 1.45 12.97 5.49
CA VAL A 150 2.08 11.81 6.13
C VAL A 150 1.26 11.42 7.35
N LEU A 151 1.07 10.11 7.56
CA LEU A 151 0.35 9.58 8.71
C LEU A 151 1.33 8.75 9.57
N SER A 152 1.44 9.09 10.86
CA SER A 152 2.35 8.40 11.77
C SER A 152 1.99 6.93 11.90
N GLY A 153 2.97 6.03 11.79
CA GLY A 153 2.75 4.58 11.81
C GLY A 153 2.32 3.99 10.46
N TRP A 154 2.27 4.80 9.39
CA TRP A 154 1.87 4.41 8.04
C TRP A 154 2.78 5.01 6.96
N VAL A 155 2.78 4.40 5.77
CA VAL A 155 3.39 4.93 4.54
C VAL A 155 2.41 4.83 3.38
N ARG A 156 2.54 5.68 2.35
CA ARG A 156 1.62 5.65 1.21
C ARG A 156 1.94 4.51 0.25
N CYS A 157 0.92 3.83 -0.26
CA CYS A 157 1.06 2.86 -1.36
C CYS A 157 1.28 3.60 -2.69
N ASN A 158 2.48 4.12 -2.92
CA ASN A 158 2.75 5.10 -3.99
C ASN A 158 3.91 4.72 -4.93
N GLY A 159 4.39 3.48 -4.88
CA GLY A 159 5.49 3.02 -5.73
C GLY A 159 6.87 3.59 -5.38
N ARG A 160 7.00 4.42 -4.34
CA ARG A 160 8.30 4.87 -3.81
C ARG A 160 8.91 3.79 -2.93
N THR A 161 10.04 4.09 -2.30
CA THR A 161 10.80 3.11 -1.51
C THR A 161 10.77 3.36 -0.01
N ILE A 162 10.90 2.28 0.76
CA ILE A 162 11.16 2.26 2.21
C ILE A 162 12.50 1.59 2.51
N GLY A 163 13.07 1.88 3.68
CA GLY A 163 14.30 1.27 4.16
C GLY A 163 14.80 1.91 5.45
N GLY A 164 15.96 1.45 5.95
CA GLY A 164 16.57 1.96 7.17
C GLY A 164 16.87 3.46 7.13
N ALA A 165 17.18 4.05 8.29
CA ALA A 165 17.37 5.50 8.46
C ALA A 165 18.38 6.12 7.48
N THR A 166 19.39 5.36 7.09
CA THR A 166 20.46 5.81 6.17
C THR A 166 20.33 5.26 4.75
N SER A 167 19.22 4.58 4.42
CA SER A 167 19.04 3.89 3.14
C SER A 167 18.80 4.81 1.93
N GLY A 168 18.48 6.09 2.16
CA GLY A 168 18.08 7.00 1.08
C GLY A 168 16.70 6.69 0.48
N ALA A 169 15.88 5.89 1.16
CA ALA A 169 14.51 5.59 0.75
C ALA A 169 13.66 6.85 0.56
N THR A 170 12.79 6.84 -0.46
CA THR A 170 12.14 8.05 -0.99
C THR A 170 10.74 8.32 -0.45
N GLU A 171 10.03 7.31 0.05
CA GLU A 171 8.84 7.53 0.87
C GLU A 171 9.24 7.68 2.34
N ARG A 172 10.08 6.77 2.84
CA ARG A 172 10.49 6.77 4.24
C ARG A 172 11.80 6.03 4.49
N ALA A 173 12.83 6.77 4.87
CA ALA A 173 14.09 6.25 5.38
C ALA A 173 14.09 6.33 6.91
N ASN A 174 13.69 5.25 7.58
CA ASN A 174 13.62 5.19 9.04
C ASN A 174 13.66 3.73 9.53
N SER A 175 14.21 3.49 10.73
CA SER A 175 14.33 2.15 11.34
C SER A 175 12.98 1.48 11.59
N ASP A 176 11.93 2.23 11.86
CA ASP A 176 10.57 1.71 12.08
C ASP A 176 9.89 1.18 10.80
N THR A 177 10.54 1.25 9.64
CA THR A 177 10.08 0.61 8.41
C THR A 177 10.49 -0.86 8.32
N GLN A 178 11.34 -1.35 9.23
CA GLN A 178 11.83 -2.73 9.23
C GLN A 178 10.71 -3.78 9.18
N PRO A 179 9.62 -3.67 9.97
CA PRO A 179 8.58 -4.70 9.95
C PRO A 179 7.87 -4.77 8.59
N LEU A 180 7.46 -3.61 8.04
CA LEU A 180 6.85 -3.55 6.71
C LEU A 180 7.81 -3.99 5.60
N PHE A 181 9.09 -3.62 5.68
CA PHE A 181 10.11 -4.10 4.76
C PHE A 181 10.17 -5.63 4.76
N ALA A 182 10.25 -6.25 5.95
CA ALA A 182 10.31 -7.70 6.08
C ALA A 182 9.03 -8.39 5.56
N TYR A 183 7.86 -7.82 5.87
CA TYR A 183 6.59 -8.31 5.37
C TYR A 183 6.54 -8.29 3.84
N LEU A 184 6.71 -7.12 3.22
CA LEU A 184 6.64 -6.97 1.76
C LEU A 184 7.73 -7.76 1.03
N TRP A 185 8.93 -7.85 1.63
CA TRP A 185 10.02 -8.64 1.06
C TRP A 185 9.62 -10.11 0.90
N SER A 186 8.87 -10.68 1.86
CA SER A 186 8.40 -12.06 1.76
C SER A 186 7.10 -12.21 0.96
N ALA A 187 6.17 -11.27 1.11
CA ALA A 187 4.82 -11.38 0.56
C ALA A 187 4.74 -11.16 -0.97
N ASP A 188 5.57 -10.26 -1.50
CA ASP A 188 5.58 -9.95 -2.94
C ASP A 188 7.01 -9.93 -3.46
N THR A 189 7.40 -11.00 -4.15
CA THR A 189 8.73 -11.14 -4.74
C THR A 189 8.97 -10.20 -5.93
N ASN A 190 7.91 -9.64 -6.52
CA ASN A 190 8.00 -8.74 -7.68
C ASN A 190 8.39 -7.32 -7.29
N LEU A 191 8.20 -6.94 -6.02
CA LEU A 191 8.69 -5.66 -5.52
C LEU A 191 10.21 -5.58 -5.62
N ALA A 192 10.70 -4.50 -6.21
CA ALA A 192 12.12 -4.30 -6.41
C ALA A 192 12.84 -4.01 -5.09
N VAL A 193 13.97 -4.67 -4.88
CA VAL A 193 14.93 -4.37 -3.81
C VAL A 193 16.19 -3.81 -4.46
N SER A 194 16.71 -2.68 -3.97
CA SER A 194 17.91 -2.05 -4.55
C SER A 194 19.11 -3.00 -4.48
N GLY A 195 19.77 -3.23 -5.61
CA GLY A 195 20.87 -4.21 -5.70
C GLY A 195 20.40 -5.68 -5.69
N GLY A 196 19.10 -5.93 -5.86
CA GLY A 196 18.50 -7.25 -5.84
C GLY A 196 18.25 -7.78 -4.42
N ARG A 197 17.41 -8.81 -4.34
CA ARG A 197 17.11 -9.51 -3.08
C ARG A 197 18.33 -10.33 -2.65
N GLY A 198 18.70 -10.20 -1.38
CA GLY A 198 19.74 -10.99 -0.75
C GLY A 198 19.18 -12.26 -0.10
N VAL A 199 19.90 -12.76 0.91
CA VAL A 199 19.57 -14.01 1.60
C VAL A 199 18.37 -13.91 2.55
N SER A 200 18.07 -12.71 3.05
CA SER A 200 16.92 -12.46 3.92
C SER A 200 16.57 -10.98 3.94
N ALA A 201 15.31 -10.67 4.28
CA ALA A 201 14.88 -9.29 4.47
C ALA A 201 15.71 -8.55 5.54
N ALA A 202 16.07 -9.23 6.63
CA ALA A 202 16.87 -8.63 7.70
C ALA A 202 18.28 -8.26 7.22
N ALA A 203 18.93 -9.12 6.43
CA ALA A 203 20.23 -8.84 5.85
C ALA A 203 20.15 -7.68 4.84
N ASP A 204 19.12 -7.65 4.00
CA ASP A 204 18.90 -6.58 3.03
C ASP A 204 18.64 -5.23 3.72
N PHE A 205 17.82 -5.22 4.78
CA PHE A 205 17.55 -4.03 5.58
C PHE A 205 18.80 -3.52 6.30
N ALA A 206 19.56 -4.42 6.94
CA ALA A 206 20.81 -4.08 7.62
C ALA A 206 21.89 -3.55 6.65
N ALA A 207 21.87 -4.02 5.40
CA ALA A 207 22.72 -3.52 4.31
C ALA A 207 22.25 -2.17 3.73
N ASN A 208 21.26 -1.51 4.36
CA ASN A 208 20.67 -0.25 3.89
C ASN A 208 20.05 -0.31 2.49
N LYS A 209 19.63 -1.50 2.06
CA LYS A 209 18.85 -1.60 0.82
C LYS A 209 17.48 -0.96 1.00
N THR A 210 16.93 -0.50 -0.11
CA THR A 210 15.59 0.03 -0.20
C THR A 210 14.67 -0.99 -0.90
N LEU A 211 13.41 -1.05 -0.47
CA LEU A 211 12.37 -1.88 -1.08
C LEU A 211 11.27 -0.99 -1.63
N ALA A 212 10.87 -1.23 -2.87
CA ALA A 212 9.76 -0.52 -3.51
C ALA A 212 8.43 -0.94 -2.89
N LEU A 213 7.58 0.03 -2.60
CA LEU A 213 6.20 -0.20 -2.19
C LEU A 213 5.35 -0.57 -3.41
N PRO A 214 4.22 -1.28 -3.22
CA PRO A 214 3.17 -1.34 -4.23
C PRO A 214 2.74 0.07 -4.65
N ASP A 215 2.28 0.20 -5.91
CA ASP A 215 1.85 1.47 -6.46
C ASP A 215 0.32 1.48 -6.65
N CYS A 216 -0.40 2.15 -5.74
CA CYS A 216 -1.85 2.27 -5.78
C CYS A 216 -2.33 3.57 -6.46
N ARG A 217 -1.42 4.40 -7.01
CA ARG A 217 -1.80 5.70 -7.58
C ARG A 217 -2.71 5.52 -8.80
N GLY A 218 -3.90 6.12 -8.74
CA GLY A 218 -4.87 6.08 -9.84
C GLY A 218 -5.49 4.70 -10.10
N ARG A 219 -5.35 3.74 -9.17
CA ARG A 219 -5.83 2.37 -9.34
C ARG A 219 -6.95 2.05 -8.37
N VAL A 220 -7.90 1.25 -8.84
CA VAL A 220 -8.88 0.57 -7.99
C VAL A 220 -8.27 -0.75 -7.54
N VAL A 221 -8.31 -1.02 -6.23
CA VAL A 221 -7.81 -2.27 -5.67
C VAL A 221 -8.90 -3.34 -5.77
N ALA A 222 -8.59 -4.46 -6.39
CA ALA A 222 -9.40 -5.67 -6.39
C ALA A 222 -8.76 -6.74 -5.50
N SER A 223 -9.55 -7.69 -5.04
CA SER A 223 -9.05 -8.90 -4.38
C SER A 223 -8.31 -9.79 -5.39
N LEU A 224 -7.36 -10.61 -4.90
CA LEU A 224 -6.79 -11.69 -5.71
C LEU A 224 -7.91 -12.61 -6.22
N ASP A 225 -7.72 -13.23 -7.38
CA ASP A 225 -8.76 -14.08 -7.97
C ASP A 225 -8.87 -15.46 -7.30
N ASP A 226 -7.82 -15.88 -6.57
CA ASP A 226 -7.72 -17.18 -5.90
C ASP A 226 -8.04 -17.11 -4.39
N MET A 227 -7.58 -16.09 -3.66
CA MET A 227 -7.87 -15.83 -2.24
C MET A 227 -7.76 -17.08 -1.34
N GLY A 228 -6.73 -17.89 -1.56
CA GLY A 228 -6.50 -19.14 -0.82
C GLY A 228 -7.33 -20.34 -1.30
N ASN A 229 -7.98 -20.23 -2.46
CA ASN A 229 -8.68 -21.30 -3.17
C ASN A 229 -8.23 -21.34 -4.64
N SER A 230 -8.84 -22.15 -5.51
CA SER A 230 -8.66 -22.04 -6.96
C SER A 230 -9.18 -20.70 -7.49
N ALA A 231 -8.50 -20.14 -8.48
CA ALA A 231 -8.91 -18.90 -9.15
C ALA A 231 -10.37 -18.94 -9.65
N ALA A 232 -11.15 -17.90 -9.32
CA ALA A 232 -12.55 -17.79 -9.70
C ALA A 232 -12.78 -17.44 -11.18
N GLY A 233 -11.75 -17.00 -11.89
CA GLY A 233 -11.80 -16.65 -13.31
C GLY A 233 -12.43 -15.29 -13.60
N ARG A 234 -12.47 -14.36 -12.63
CA ARG A 234 -13.06 -13.02 -12.80
C ARG A 234 -12.05 -11.99 -13.31
N LEU A 235 -10.77 -12.17 -12.96
CA LEU A 235 -9.65 -11.34 -13.42
C LEU A 235 -8.70 -12.17 -14.30
N THR A 236 -9.16 -12.53 -15.49
CA THR A 236 -8.36 -13.36 -16.41
C THR A 236 -7.28 -12.55 -17.11
N SER A 237 -6.17 -13.21 -17.48
CA SER A 237 -5.06 -12.57 -18.19
C SER A 237 -5.44 -11.93 -19.52
N SER A 238 -6.43 -12.47 -20.23
CA SER A 238 -6.92 -11.90 -21.49
C SER A 238 -7.52 -10.51 -21.34
N TYR A 239 -8.27 -10.25 -20.26
CA TYR A 239 -9.01 -8.99 -20.10
C TYR A 239 -8.37 -8.07 -19.06
N PHE A 240 -7.79 -8.63 -18.01
CA PHE A 240 -7.04 -7.85 -17.03
C PHE A 240 -5.67 -7.42 -17.60
N GLY A 241 -5.09 -8.21 -18.52
CA GLY A 241 -3.77 -7.96 -19.12
C GLY A 241 -2.60 -8.61 -18.37
N THR A 242 -2.87 -9.25 -17.24
CA THR A 242 -1.90 -9.98 -16.41
C THR A 242 -2.62 -11.03 -15.53
N SER A 243 -1.90 -11.87 -14.81
CA SER A 243 -2.52 -12.86 -13.92
C SER A 243 -3.26 -12.19 -12.75
N GLY A 244 -4.53 -12.50 -12.56
CA GLY A 244 -5.34 -12.04 -11.41
C GLY A 244 -4.96 -12.69 -10.07
N THR A 245 -4.06 -13.68 -10.07
CA THR A 245 -3.53 -14.32 -8.84
C THR A 245 -2.17 -13.77 -8.41
N LEU A 246 -1.55 -12.91 -9.22
CA LEU A 246 -0.26 -12.31 -8.89
C LEU A 246 -0.49 -11.06 -8.03
N LEU A 247 0.01 -11.08 -6.79
CA LEU A 247 -0.07 -9.92 -5.90
C LEU A 247 0.63 -8.70 -6.52
N GLY A 248 0.01 -7.52 -6.37
CA GLY A 248 0.53 -6.28 -6.92
C GLY A 248 0.39 -6.14 -8.44
N ALA A 249 -0.14 -7.16 -9.14
CA ALA A 249 -0.37 -7.08 -10.57
C ALA A 249 -1.42 -6.00 -10.88
N ALA A 250 -1.13 -5.20 -11.91
CA ALA A 250 -1.98 -4.08 -12.32
C ALA A 250 -2.34 -4.22 -13.80
N GLY A 251 -3.58 -3.85 -14.11
CA GLY A 251 -4.18 -4.02 -15.42
C GLY A 251 -5.43 -3.16 -15.58
N GLY A 252 -6.17 -3.38 -16.67
CA GLY A 252 -7.35 -2.58 -17.03
C GLY A 252 -7.03 -1.31 -17.83
N ALA A 253 -8.07 -0.52 -18.14
CA ALA A 253 -8.00 0.69 -18.94
C ALA A 253 -8.95 1.77 -18.42
N GLU A 254 -8.64 3.05 -18.65
CA GLU A 254 -9.54 4.17 -18.31
C GLU A 254 -10.58 4.46 -19.40
N ASN A 255 -10.33 4.00 -20.62
CA ASN A 255 -11.20 4.24 -21.76
C ASN A 255 -11.22 3.02 -22.70
N GLN A 256 -12.25 2.94 -23.53
CA GLN A 256 -12.40 1.92 -24.56
C GLN A 256 -12.81 2.56 -25.88
N THR A 257 -12.16 2.19 -26.97
CA THR A 257 -12.62 2.53 -28.31
C THR A 257 -13.62 1.47 -28.80
N LEU A 258 -14.80 1.91 -29.26
CA LEU A 258 -15.75 1.01 -29.90
C LEU A 258 -15.24 0.63 -31.29
N THR A 259 -15.10 -0.67 -31.51
CA THR A 259 -14.79 -1.25 -32.82
C THR A 259 -16.07 -1.50 -33.62
N ILE A 260 -15.94 -1.70 -34.93
CA ILE A 260 -17.07 -2.03 -35.81
C ILE A 260 -17.82 -3.28 -35.30
N ALA A 261 -17.11 -4.27 -34.78
CA ALA A 261 -17.70 -5.49 -34.22
C ALA A 261 -18.55 -5.26 -32.97
N GLN A 262 -18.36 -4.13 -32.28
CA GLN A 262 -19.13 -3.76 -31.08
C GLN A 262 -20.34 -2.88 -31.42
N MET A 263 -20.57 -2.52 -32.68
CA MET A 263 -21.76 -1.81 -33.12
C MET A 263 -22.86 -2.81 -33.53
N PRO A 264 -24.08 -2.71 -32.99
CA PRO A 264 -25.21 -3.50 -33.48
C PRO A 264 -25.40 -3.33 -35.00
N SER A 265 -25.76 -4.41 -35.68
CA SER A 265 -26.16 -4.32 -37.09
C SER A 265 -27.33 -3.36 -37.21
N HIS A 266 -27.18 -2.38 -38.07
CA HIS A 266 -28.20 -1.38 -38.35
C HIS A 266 -28.11 -0.98 -39.83
N PHE A 267 -29.18 -0.36 -40.33
CA PHE A 267 -29.26 0.19 -41.66
C PHE A 267 -29.86 1.60 -41.58
N HIS A 268 -29.54 2.44 -42.55
CA HIS A 268 -30.17 3.74 -42.71
C HIS A 268 -31.12 3.71 -43.90
N SER A 269 -32.25 4.39 -43.79
CA SER A 269 -33.13 4.61 -44.94
C SER A 269 -32.47 5.60 -45.90
N ALA A 270 -32.29 5.19 -47.16
CA ALA A 270 -31.98 6.10 -48.26
C ALA A 270 -33.28 6.43 -49.02
N SER A 271 -33.85 7.60 -48.77
CA SER A 271 -35.02 8.06 -49.52
C SER A 271 -34.57 8.80 -50.78
N ILE A 272 -35.08 8.39 -51.93
CA ILE A 272 -34.88 9.07 -53.21
C ILE A 272 -36.08 10.00 -53.42
N TYR A 273 -35.83 11.32 -53.50
CA TYR A 273 -36.84 12.29 -53.88
C TYR A 273 -36.62 12.69 -55.33
N ASP A 274 -37.52 12.24 -56.21
CA ASP A 274 -37.60 12.69 -57.59
C ASP A 274 -38.80 13.64 -57.72
N PRO A 275 -38.58 14.98 -57.71
CA PRO A 275 -39.67 15.96 -57.89
C PRO A 275 -40.30 15.91 -59.29
N GLY A 276 -39.85 15.00 -60.15
CA GLY A 276 -40.27 14.86 -61.53
C GLY A 276 -39.10 15.20 -62.44
N HIS A 277 -38.82 14.30 -63.36
CA HIS A 277 -37.94 14.54 -64.47
C HIS A 277 -38.62 14.18 -65.79
N THR A 278 -38.21 14.83 -66.87
CA THR A 278 -38.80 14.66 -68.19
C THR A 278 -37.81 14.07 -69.16
N HIS A 279 -38.30 13.19 -70.03
CA HIS A 279 -37.56 12.76 -71.21
C HIS A 279 -37.98 13.65 -72.38
N GLY A 280 -37.01 14.33 -72.99
CA GLY A 280 -37.25 15.16 -74.17
C GLY A 280 -37.38 14.31 -75.43
N HIS A 281 -38.25 14.76 -76.34
CA HIS A 281 -38.35 14.27 -77.71
C HIS A 281 -38.24 15.48 -78.66
N ASN A 282 -37.69 15.27 -79.86
CA ASN A 282 -37.37 16.34 -80.81
C ASN A 282 -38.38 16.48 -81.96
N ILE A 283 -39.62 16.04 -81.76
CA ILE A 283 -40.65 15.99 -82.82
C ILE A 283 -41.98 16.55 -82.31
N THR A 284 -42.66 17.37 -83.12
CA THR A 284 -43.94 18.01 -82.78
C THR A 284 -45.10 17.11 -83.25
N GLY A 285 -46.00 16.62 -82.36
CA GLY A 285 -46.97 15.53 -82.69
C GLY A 285 -48.41 15.65 -82.14
N VAL A 286 -49.33 14.77 -82.61
CA VAL A 286 -50.83 14.85 -82.47
C VAL A 286 -51.57 13.57 -81.91
N SER A 287 -50.95 12.48 -81.43
CA SER A 287 -51.55 11.17 -80.97
C SER A 287 -50.60 10.06 -80.35
N SER A 288 -50.59 9.78 -79.03
CA SER A 288 -49.54 9.05 -78.25
C SER A 288 -49.22 7.54 -78.51
N SER A 289 -47.96 7.11 -78.25
CA SER A 289 -47.47 5.71 -78.15
C SER A 289 -46.45 5.51 -77.00
N THR A 290 -46.62 4.53 -76.10
CA THR A 290 -45.86 4.40 -74.83
C THR A 290 -44.61 3.51 -74.91
N THR A 291 -43.44 4.11 -74.75
CA THR A 291 -42.18 3.42 -74.40
C THR A 291 -41.52 4.12 -73.22
N GLY A 292 -41.30 3.37 -72.12
CA GLY A 292 -40.30 3.62 -71.04
C GLY A 292 -40.31 4.95 -70.26
N GLY A 293 -40.89 6.01 -70.79
CA GLY A 293 -40.90 7.38 -70.27
C GLY A 293 -42.19 8.12 -70.63
N GLY A 294 -43.29 7.37 -70.75
CA GLY A 294 -44.60 7.90 -71.16
C GLY A 294 -44.87 7.82 -72.67
N GLY A 295 -46.14 8.06 -73.04
CA GLY A 295 -46.64 7.92 -74.40
C GLY A 295 -46.40 9.12 -75.30
N PHE A 296 -45.70 8.93 -76.42
CA PHE A 296 -45.49 9.97 -77.43
C PHE A 296 -45.85 9.53 -78.88
N THR A 297 -46.35 10.47 -79.67
CA THR A 297 -46.96 10.27 -80.99
C THR A 297 -46.00 10.14 -82.16
N ILE A 298 -46.25 9.21 -83.07
CA ILE A 298 -45.55 9.14 -84.37
C ILE A 298 -46.51 9.45 -85.53
N SER A 299 -46.14 10.36 -86.43
CA SER A 299 -46.98 10.81 -87.55
C SER A 299 -46.44 10.39 -88.93
N GLY A 300 -45.62 9.33 -88.99
CA GLY A 300 -45.04 8.75 -90.21
C GLY A 300 -43.80 7.90 -89.91
N TYR A 301 -43.43 6.99 -90.82
CA TYR A 301 -42.21 6.17 -90.69
C TYR A 301 -40.96 7.03 -90.90
N GLY A 302 -40.45 7.61 -89.82
CA GLY A 302 -39.16 8.30 -89.77
C GLY A 302 -38.28 7.70 -88.69
N THR A 303 -36.96 7.79 -88.87
CA THR A 303 -36.00 7.41 -87.83
C THR A 303 -36.18 8.32 -86.61
N ALA A 304 -36.70 7.76 -85.52
CA ALA A 304 -36.81 8.44 -84.24
C ALA A 304 -35.56 8.18 -83.41
N THR A 305 -34.97 9.24 -82.84
CA THR A 305 -33.89 9.11 -81.86
C THR A 305 -34.47 9.36 -80.48
N ILE A 306 -34.56 8.33 -79.65
CA ILE A 306 -34.87 8.49 -78.23
C ILE A 306 -33.58 8.90 -77.53
N SER A 307 -33.49 10.17 -77.14
CA SER A 307 -32.39 10.63 -76.30
C SER A 307 -32.73 10.32 -74.85
N ALA A 308 -32.15 9.23 -74.32
CA ALA A 308 -32.18 8.99 -72.88
C ALA A 308 -31.31 10.05 -72.19
N ALA A 309 -31.96 11.00 -71.50
CA ALA A 309 -31.25 11.84 -70.55
C ALA A 309 -31.08 11.04 -69.25
N VAL A 310 -29.83 10.85 -68.81
CA VAL A 310 -29.57 10.43 -67.43
C VAL A 310 -30.06 11.54 -66.52
N THR A 311 -31.05 11.22 -65.70
CA THR A 311 -31.47 12.13 -64.64
C THR A 311 -30.53 11.88 -63.49
N GLY A 312 -29.85 12.94 -63.04
CA GLY A 312 -28.79 12.86 -62.02
C GLY A 312 -29.33 12.49 -60.63
N VAL A 313 -30.41 11.71 -60.55
CA VAL A 313 -31.04 11.20 -59.35
C VAL A 313 -30.03 10.32 -58.64
N ARG A 314 -29.47 10.86 -57.55
CA ARG A 314 -28.45 10.22 -56.75
C ARG A 314 -28.89 10.25 -55.29
N VAL A 315 -28.47 9.24 -54.53
CA VAL A 315 -28.56 9.30 -53.08
C VAL A 315 -27.43 10.22 -52.64
N ASN A 316 -27.74 11.49 -52.37
CA ASN A 316 -26.70 12.46 -52.01
C ASN A 316 -26.12 12.14 -50.63
N SER A 317 -24.81 11.91 -50.59
CA SER A 317 -24.02 11.78 -49.37
C SER A 317 -22.78 12.66 -49.48
N SER A 318 -22.31 13.21 -48.36
CA SER A 318 -21.12 14.08 -48.30
C SER A 318 -19.82 13.33 -48.63
N ASN A 319 -19.86 12.00 -48.74
CA ASN A 319 -18.74 11.18 -49.18
C ASN A 319 -18.64 11.02 -50.72
N GLY A 320 -19.58 11.58 -51.48
CA GLY A 320 -19.57 11.54 -52.96
C GLY A 320 -19.95 10.19 -53.59
N LEU A 321 -20.51 9.25 -52.82
CA LEU A 321 -20.95 7.93 -53.28
C LEU A 321 -22.46 7.74 -53.08
N ASP A 322 -23.10 6.89 -53.89
CA ASP A 322 -24.52 6.49 -53.77
C ASP A 322 -24.74 5.54 -52.57
N THR A 323 -24.48 6.04 -51.38
CA THR A 323 -24.59 5.33 -50.10
C THR A 323 -25.22 6.25 -49.06
N THR A 324 -25.86 5.67 -48.03
CA THR A 324 -26.20 6.45 -46.83
C THR A 324 -24.91 6.88 -46.13
N TYR A 325 -24.91 8.06 -45.50
CA TYR A 325 -23.77 8.57 -44.73
C TYR A 325 -23.21 7.52 -43.74
N SER A 326 -21.89 7.42 -43.64
CA SER A 326 -21.25 6.62 -42.58
C SER A 326 -21.70 7.15 -41.21
N THR A 327 -22.42 6.32 -40.46
CA THR A 327 -22.80 6.61 -39.07
C THR A 327 -22.12 5.60 -38.17
N GLY A 328 -21.52 6.08 -37.08
CA GLY A 328 -20.66 5.31 -36.19
C GLY A 328 -19.31 6.00 -36.05
N GLY A 329 -19.05 6.53 -34.86
CA GLY A 329 -17.75 7.08 -34.50
C GLY A 329 -17.01 6.04 -33.67
N GLY A 330 -15.87 5.54 -34.15
CA GLY A 330 -14.92 4.75 -33.37
C GLY A 330 -14.22 5.60 -32.30
N GLY A 331 -14.99 6.42 -31.59
CA GLY A 331 -14.52 7.29 -30.53
C GLY A 331 -14.25 6.47 -29.27
N SER A 332 -13.21 6.89 -28.55
CA SER A 332 -12.99 6.39 -27.21
C SER A 332 -14.02 6.95 -26.23
N HIS A 333 -14.49 6.14 -25.30
CA HIS A 333 -15.39 6.53 -24.22
C HIS A 333 -14.85 6.08 -22.87
N PRO A 334 -15.10 6.84 -21.79
CA PRO A 334 -14.66 6.47 -20.46
C PRO A 334 -15.34 5.18 -20.01
N ILE A 335 -14.58 4.27 -19.42
CA ILE A 335 -15.08 3.03 -18.80
C ILE A 335 -14.87 3.00 -17.29
N VAL A 336 -14.39 4.11 -16.71
CA VAL A 336 -14.20 4.26 -15.27
C VAL A 336 -15.56 4.39 -14.59
N GLN A 337 -15.82 3.57 -13.56
CA GLN A 337 -17.02 3.72 -12.74
C GLN A 337 -17.03 5.06 -11.97
N PRO A 338 -18.18 5.56 -11.49
CA PRO A 338 -18.21 6.69 -10.57
C PRO A 338 -17.23 6.49 -9.40
N THR A 339 -16.21 7.35 -9.30
CA THR A 339 -15.06 7.16 -8.39
C THR A 339 -14.72 8.46 -7.66
N ILE A 340 -14.48 8.35 -6.35
CA ILE A 340 -13.91 9.42 -5.51
C ILE A 340 -12.50 9.03 -5.07
N LEU A 341 -11.59 10.01 -4.98
CA LEU A 341 -10.19 9.76 -4.67
C LEU A 341 -9.89 9.91 -3.18
N ALA A 342 -9.15 8.95 -2.62
CA ALA A 342 -8.58 8.98 -1.28
C ALA A 342 -7.15 8.42 -1.32
N THR A 343 -6.33 8.71 -0.31
CA THR A 343 -4.97 8.18 -0.26
C THR A 343 -4.97 6.81 0.38
N THR A 344 -4.29 5.87 -0.27
CA THR A 344 -4.10 4.51 0.24
C THR A 344 -2.79 4.42 1.03
N TYR A 345 -2.88 3.95 2.27
CA TYR A 345 -1.75 3.77 3.18
C TYR A 345 -1.54 2.29 3.54
N LEU A 346 -0.29 1.96 3.87
CA LEU A 346 0.19 0.68 4.36
C LEU A 346 0.69 0.84 5.79
N LYS A 347 0.27 -0.06 6.68
CA LYS A 347 0.69 -0.07 8.09
C LYS A 347 2.16 -0.48 8.20
N LEU A 348 2.95 0.32 8.92
CA LEU A 348 4.33 -0.02 9.29
C LEU A 348 4.37 -1.15 10.32
#